data_AF-A0A7J4S3R5-F1
#
_entry.id   AF-A0A7J4S3R5-F1
#
_cell.length_a   1.000
_cell.length_b   1.000
_cell.length_c   1.000
_cell.angle_alpha   90.00
_cell.angle_beta   90.00
_cell.angle_gamma   90.00
#
_symmetry.space_group_name_H-M   'P 1'
#
loop_
_entity.id
_entity.type
_entity.pdbx_description
1 polymer ?
#
loop_
_entity_poly.entity_id
_entity_poly.type
_entity_poly.pdbx_seq_one_letter_code
_entity_poly.pdbx_strand_id
1 'polypeptide(L)'
;MYVVTQGSGASSVNAGLVADLRAQSWAPRVSPEILAFETVRGAPALVRGVEPDVYLALEGAPPPAAAPTGDRWALAGARLATRVGLAVGDEVALVGSSTARLAVVRVGGLFSAGTSADDELLVGLPMGEFLARLPPGVY
;
A
#
# COMPACT_ATOMS: atom_id res chain seq x y z
N MET A 1 -14.32 13.99 -8.79
CA MET A 1 -13.26 14.35 -7.83
C MET A 1 -12.70 13.07 -7.23
N TYR A 2 -11.47 13.07 -6.75
CA TYR A 2 -10.87 11.93 -6.08
C TYR A 2 -10.66 12.23 -4.61
N VAL A 3 -10.89 11.25 -3.75
CA VAL A 3 -10.72 11.43 -2.30
C VAL A 3 -9.76 10.40 -1.75
N VAL A 4 -8.85 10.88 -0.93
CA VAL A 4 -7.86 10.07 -0.21
C VAL A 4 -8.11 10.25 1.28
N THR A 5 -8.08 9.15 2.02
CA THR A 5 -8.01 9.18 3.48
C THR A 5 -6.86 8.30 3.94
N GLN A 6 -6.07 8.80 4.89
CA GLN A 6 -4.83 8.16 5.30
C GLN A 6 -4.76 8.02 6.82
N GLY A 7 -4.08 6.97 7.27
CA GLY A 7 -3.79 6.69 8.68
C GLY A 7 -2.38 6.11 8.82
N SER A 8 -1.80 6.21 10.03
CA SER A 8 -0.49 5.64 10.35
C SER A 8 -0.41 5.29 11.84
N GLY A 9 0.28 4.18 12.17
CA GLY A 9 0.41 3.73 13.56
C GLY A 9 -0.94 3.57 14.27
N ALA A 10 -1.10 4.19 15.44
CA ALA A 10 -2.35 4.16 16.22
C ALA A 10 -3.51 4.96 15.59
N SER A 11 -3.22 5.80 14.58
CA SER A 11 -4.25 6.51 13.83
C SER A 11 -4.76 5.60 12.71
N SER A 12 -5.94 5.02 12.91
CA SER A 12 -6.60 4.24 11.86
C SER A 12 -7.16 5.16 10.79
N VAL A 13 -7.17 4.68 9.55
CA VAL A 13 -8.12 5.22 8.57
C VAL A 13 -9.54 5.04 9.17
N ASN A 14 -10.51 5.91 8.86
CA ASN A 14 -11.87 5.82 9.42
C ASN A 14 -12.84 5.15 8.42
N ALA A 15 -13.15 3.87 8.61
CA ALA A 15 -14.01 3.11 7.69
C ALA A 15 -15.37 3.75 7.45
N GLY A 16 -15.98 4.33 8.48
CA GLY A 16 -17.24 5.05 8.36
C GLY A 16 -17.12 6.23 7.40
N LEU A 17 -16.06 7.03 7.54
CA LEU A 17 -15.78 8.13 6.62
C LEU A 17 -15.56 7.63 5.19
N VAL A 18 -14.90 6.49 4.97
CA VAL A 18 -14.75 5.95 3.60
C VAL A 18 -16.05 5.46 3.03
N ALA A 19 -16.89 4.79 3.81
CA ALA A 19 -18.22 4.40 3.38
C ALA A 19 -19.04 5.63 2.99
N ASP A 20 -19.03 6.67 3.82
CA ASP A 20 -19.75 7.92 3.58
C ASP A 20 -19.27 8.63 2.32
N LEU A 21 -17.95 8.68 2.10
CA LEU A 21 -17.33 9.25 0.90
C LEU A 21 -17.65 8.44 -0.35
N ARG A 22 -17.60 7.10 -0.28
CA ARG A 22 -17.92 6.21 -1.42
C ARG A 22 -19.39 6.33 -1.83
N ALA A 23 -20.27 6.69 -0.91
CA ALA A 23 -21.68 6.94 -1.20
C ALA A 23 -21.93 8.26 -1.96
N GLN A 24 -20.92 9.14 -2.08
CA GLN A 24 -21.07 10.44 -2.75
C GLN A 24 -20.86 10.35 -4.26
N SER A 25 -21.82 10.86 -5.03
CA SER A 25 -21.74 10.88 -6.51
C SER A 25 -20.58 11.72 -7.06
N TRP A 26 -20.09 12.69 -6.29
CA TRP A 26 -18.95 13.53 -6.67
C TRP A 26 -17.59 12.86 -6.43
N ALA A 27 -17.54 11.74 -5.69
CA ALA A 27 -16.34 11.00 -5.30
C ALA A 27 -16.30 9.57 -5.92
N PRO A 28 -16.19 9.44 -7.26
CA PRO A 28 -16.20 8.15 -7.95
C PRO A 28 -15.05 7.19 -7.56
N ARG A 29 -13.98 7.68 -6.93
CA ARG A 29 -12.92 6.85 -6.35
C ARG A 29 -12.50 7.39 -5.00
N VAL A 30 -12.46 6.51 -4.01
CA VAL A 30 -12.02 6.78 -2.64
C VAL A 30 -10.96 5.77 -2.27
N SER A 31 -9.75 6.26 -2.02
CA SER A 31 -8.58 5.44 -1.66
C SER A 31 -8.35 5.50 -0.16
N PRO A 32 -8.65 4.42 0.57
CA PRO A 32 -8.16 4.23 1.93
C PRO A 32 -6.70 3.79 1.92
N GLU A 33 -5.88 4.41 2.76
CA GLU A 33 -4.44 4.20 2.73
C GLU A 33 -3.85 4.11 4.14
N ILE A 34 -3.19 2.99 4.43
CA ILE A 34 -2.50 2.77 5.71
C ILE A 34 -1.00 2.89 5.48
N LEU A 35 -0.38 3.83 6.18
CA LEU A 35 1.05 4.11 6.07
C LEU A 35 1.85 3.35 7.13
N ALA A 36 2.84 2.59 6.69
CA ALA A 36 3.84 1.96 7.53
C ALA A 36 5.25 2.37 7.07
N PHE A 37 6.01 3.02 7.96
CA PHE A 37 7.39 3.42 7.69
C PHE A 37 8.33 2.25 7.97
N GLU A 38 9.00 1.76 6.94
CA GLU A 38 9.76 0.51 7.00
C GLU A 38 11.18 0.66 6.45
N THR A 39 11.97 -0.38 6.68
CA THR A 39 13.24 -0.59 5.98
C THR A 39 13.09 -1.77 5.03
N VAL A 40 13.27 -1.52 3.73
CA VAL A 40 13.25 -2.55 2.68
C VAL A 40 14.68 -2.75 2.19
N ARG A 41 15.25 -3.95 2.40
CA ARG A 41 16.64 -4.29 2.07
C ARG A 41 17.67 -3.26 2.58
N GLY A 42 17.49 -2.80 3.80
CA GLY A 42 18.39 -1.84 4.45
C GLY A 42 18.17 -0.37 4.07
N ALA A 43 17.25 -0.07 3.15
CA ALA A 43 16.91 1.31 2.79
C ALA A 43 15.54 1.72 3.36
N PRO A 44 15.36 2.97 3.80
CA PRO A 44 14.06 3.47 4.21
C PRO A 44 13.09 3.48 3.01
N ALA A 45 11.88 3.00 3.26
CA ALA A 45 10.79 2.98 2.30
C ALA A 45 9.45 3.17 3.02
N LEU A 46 8.50 3.78 2.32
CA LEU A 46 7.11 3.78 2.78
C LEU A 46 6.42 2.53 2.24
N VAL A 47 5.86 1.74 3.15
CA VAL A 47 4.94 0.66 2.81
C VAL A 47 3.53 1.17 2.98
N ARG A 48 2.73 1.05 1.92
CA ARG A 48 1.35 1.57 1.89
C ARG A 48 0.36 0.43 1.69
N GLY A 49 -0.51 0.20 2.67
CA GLY A 49 -1.67 -0.67 2.54
C GLY A 49 -2.77 0.05 1.75
N VAL A 50 -3.18 -0.53 0.62
CA VAL A 50 -4.11 0.09 -0.34
C VAL A 50 -5.05 -0.92 -0.98
N GLU A 51 -6.07 -0.40 -1.66
CA GLU A 51 -6.70 -1.06 -2.81
C GLU A 51 -5.93 -0.70 -4.09
N PRO A 52 -5.13 -1.62 -4.67
CA PRO A 52 -4.14 -1.27 -5.69
C PRO A 52 -4.75 -0.64 -6.94
N ASP A 53 -5.88 -1.16 -7.43
CA ASP A 53 -6.54 -0.63 -8.64
C ASP A 53 -7.09 0.78 -8.43
N VAL A 54 -7.53 1.10 -7.21
CA VAL A 54 -8.01 2.44 -6.86
C VAL A 54 -6.82 3.38 -6.75
N TYR A 55 -5.81 3.00 -5.97
CA TYR A 55 -4.62 3.82 -5.73
C TYR A 55 -3.84 4.12 -7.02
N LEU A 56 -3.53 3.10 -7.83
CA LEU A 56 -2.79 3.29 -9.08
C LEU A 56 -3.55 4.17 -10.08
N ALA A 57 -4.88 4.03 -10.15
CA ALA A 57 -5.69 4.92 -10.99
C ALA A 57 -5.66 6.38 -10.51
N LEU A 58 -5.54 6.62 -9.20
CA LEU A 58 -5.36 7.98 -8.66
C LEU A 58 -3.99 8.56 -8.97
N GLU A 59 -2.95 7.74 -8.88
CA GLU A 59 -1.56 8.13 -9.22
C GLU A 59 -1.33 8.23 -10.74
N GLY A 60 -2.33 7.87 -11.57
CA GLY A 60 -2.20 7.86 -13.03
C GLY A 60 -1.29 6.76 -13.56
N ALA A 61 -1.01 5.73 -12.74
CA ALA A 61 -0.23 4.58 -13.14
C ALA A 61 -1.10 3.56 -13.90
N PRO A 62 -0.55 2.85 -14.91
CA PRO A 62 -1.24 1.74 -15.53
C PRO A 62 -1.49 0.62 -14.50
N PRO A 63 -2.56 -0.18 -14.68
CA PRO A 63 -2.80 -1.33 -13.83
C PRO A 63 -1.63 -2.32 -13.95
N PRO A 64 -1.36 -3.11 -12.89
CA PRO A 64 -0.31 -4.12 -12.94
C PRO A 64 -0.64 -5.17 -14.01
N ALA A 65 0.41 -5.73 -14.63
CA ALA A 65 0.26 -6.74 -15.69
C ALA A 65 -0.51 -7.99 -15.24
N ALA A 66 -0.46 -8.30 -13.94
CA ALA A 66 -1.29 -9.30 -13.30
C ALA A 66 -1.80 -8.77 -11.95
N ALA A 67 -3.05 -9.09 -11.62
CA ALA A 67 -3.60 -8.76 -10.33
C ALA A 67 -2.82 -9.52 -9.23
N PRO A 68 -2.46 -8.85 -8.12
CA PRO A 68 -1.89 -9.56 -6.98
C PRO A 68 -2.87 -10.61 -6.46
N THR A 69 -2.35 -11.78 -6.07
CA THR A 69 -3.17 -12.88 -5.54
C THR A 69 -2.81 -13.16 -4.07
N GLY A 70 -3.81 -13.56 -3.28
CA GLY A 70 -3.66 -13.79 -1.84
C GLY A 70 -3.52 -12.51 -1.02
N ASP A 71 -2.99 -12.66 0.20
CA ASP A 71 -2.87 -11.61 1.22
C ASP A 71 -1.42 -11.15 1.46
N ARG A 72 -0.43 -11.86 0.88
CA ARG A 72 1.02 -11.62 1.05
C ARG A 72 1.72 -11.24 -0.25
N TRP A 73 1.17 -10.25 -0.93
CA TRP A 73 1.76 -9.68 -2.13
C TRP A 73 2.30 -8.27 -1.87
N ALA A 74 3.20 -7.84 -2.76
CA ALA A 74 3.60 -6.45 -2.87
C ALA A 74 3.73 -6.02 -4.34
N LEU A 75 3.47 -4.73 -4.59
CA LEU A 75 3.86 -4.05 -5.83
C LEU A 75 4.92 -3.01 -5.49
N ALA A 76 6.09 -3.07 -6.13
CA ALA A 76 7.17 -2.12 -5.87
C ALA A 76 7.17 -1.01 -6.91
N GLY A 77 7.27 0.24 -6.45
CA GLY A 77 7.49 1.37 -7.33
C GLY A 77 8.84 1.24 -8.05
N ALA A 78 8.90 1.66 -9.31
CA ALA A 78 10.06 1.44 -10.16
C ALA A 78 11.35 2.04 -9.58
N ARG A 79 11.29 3.23 -8.96
CA ARG A 79 12.46 3.88 -8.35
C ARG A 79 12.90 3.20 -7.06
N LEU A 80 11.98 2.74 -6.21
CA LEU A 80 12.30 1.88 -5.08
C LEU A 80 12.99 0.60 -5.57
N ALA A 81 12.39 -0.07 -6.55
CA ALA A 81 12.89 -1.34 -7.05
C ALA A 81 14.31 -1.21 -7.60
N THR A 82 14.59 -0.18 -8.41
CA THR A 82 15.95 0.13 -8.87
C THR A 82 16.89 0.44 -7.71
N ARG A 83 16.47 1.28 -6.75
CA ARG A 83 17.30 1.74 -5.63
C ARG A 83 17.77 0.61 -4.73
N VAL A 84 16.92 -0.39 -4.49
CA VAL A 84 17.22 -1.52 -3.58
C VAL A 84 17.40 -2.86 -4.30
N GLY A 85 17.45 -2.84 -5.63
CA GLY A 85 17.62 -4.02 -6.47
C GLY A 85 16.49 -5.05 -6.38
N LEU A 86 15.25 -4.63 -6.11
CA LEU A 86 14.10 -5.55 -6.08
C LEU A 86 13.65 -5.94 -7.49
N ALA A 87 13.27 -7.19 -7.63
CA ALA A 87 12.67 -7.74 -8.83
C ALA A 87 11.33 -8.43 -8.53
N VAL A 88 10.53 -8.65 -9.57
CA VAL A 88 9.35 -9.52 -9.49
C VAL A 88 9.80 -10.91 -9.07
N GLY A 89 9.12 -11.44 -8.06
CA GLY A 89 9.45 -12.73 -7.46
C GLY A 89 10.48 -12.67 -6.34
N ASP A 90 10.90 -11.49 -5.91
CA ASP A 90 11.62 -11.36 -4.65
C ASP A 90 10.67 -11.49 -3.46
N GLU A 91 11.20 -11.97 -2.34
CA GLU A 91 10.55 -11.90 -1.04
C GLU A 91 11.10 -10.72 -0.25
N VAL A 92 10.20 -10.00 0.43
CA VAL A 92 10.53 -8.84 1.24
C VAL A 92 9.99 -9.06 2.64
N ALA A 93 10.87 -9.01 3.63
CA ALA A 93 10.50 -8.96 5.02
C ALA A 93 10.04 -7.54 5.37
N LEU A 94 8.82 -7.42 5.88
CA LEU A 94 8.23 -6.18 6.40
C LEU A 94 8.12 -6.31 7.91
N VAL A 95 8.63 -5.32 8.64
CA VAL A 95 8.46 -5.27 10.09
C VAL A 95 7.32 -4.33 10.43
N GLY A 96 6.89 -4.27 11.69
CA GLY A 96 5.88 -3.29 12.09
C GLY A 96 6.54 -1.96 12.48
N SER A 97 6.22 -0.89 11.75
CA SER A 97 6.74 0.46 12.00
C SER A 97 6.57 1.00 13.43
N SER A 98 5.57 0.50 14.17
CA SER A 98 5.27 0.95 15.54
C SER A 98 5.18 -0.20 16.55
N THR A 99 5.29 -1.46 16.10
CA THR A 99 5.05 -2.66 16.93
C THR A 99 5.86 -3.85 16.43
N ALA A 100 6.29 -4.74 17.32
CA ALA A 100 7.09 -5.92 16.95
C ALA A 100 6.23 -6.95 16.18
N ARG A 101 6.17 -6.79 14.86
CA ARG A 101 5.53 -7.71 13.91
C ARG A 101 6.45 -7.94 12.72
N LEU A 102 6.28 -9.09 12.08
CA LEU A 102 7.04 -9.49 10.90
C LEU A 102 6.09 -10.20 9.93
N ALA A 103 6.11 -9.77 8.68
CA ALA A 103 5.48 -10.46 7.57
C ALA A 103 6.49 -10.60 6.43
N VAL A 104 6.31 -11.62 5.60
CA VAL A 104 7.04 -11.77 4.34
C VAL A 104 6.02 -11.66 3.22
N VAL A 105 6.27 -10.75 2.28
CA VAL A 105 5.46 -10.54 1.09
C VAL A 105 6.27 -10.85 -0.15
N ARG A 106 5.60 -11.34 -1.19
CA ARG A 106 6.22 -11.58 -2.49
C ARG A 106 5.96 -10.41 -3.43
N VAL A 107 7.00 -9.88 -4.07
CA VAL A 107 6.87 -8.85 -5.10
C VAL A 107 6.20 -9.48 -6.33
N GLY A 108 4.93 -9.19 -6.53
CA GLY A 108 4.13 -9.72 -7.65
C GLY A 108 4.24 -8.88 -8.91
N GLY A 109 4.71 -7.64 -8.79
CA GLY A 109 4.80 -6.71 -9.91
C GLY A 109 5.57 -5.45 -9.54
N LEU A 110 5.91 -4.69 -10.58
CA LEU A 110 6.45 -3.35 -10.48
C LEU A 110 5.44 -2.37 -11.07
N PHE A 111 5.39 -1.14 -10.55
CA PHE A 111 4.58 -0.07 -11.11
C PHE A 111 5.40 1.20 -11.31
N SER A 112 4.89 2.10 -12.16
CA SER A 112 5.46 3.41 -12.39
C SER A 112 4.33 4.42 -12.62
N ALA A 113 4.27 5.43 -11.77
CA ALA A 113 3.36 6.57 -11.83
C ALA A 113 4.09 7.84 -12.35
N GLY A 114 5.42 7.88 -12.30
CA GLY A 114 6.19 9.11 -12.54
C GLY A 114 6.06 10.13 -11.41
N THR A 115 5.56 9.72 -10.25
CA THR A 115 5.37 10.54 -9.04
C THR A 115 6.25 10.02 -7.88
N SER A 116 6.07 10.58 -6.69
CA SER A 116 6.72 10.07 -5.47
C SER A 116 6.29 8.63 -5.12
N ALA A 117 5.14 8.16 -5.61
CA ALA A 117 4.67 6.78 -5.43
C ALA A 117 5.68 5.74 -5.95
N ASP A 118 6.52 6.09 -6.93
CA ASP A 118 7.56 5.21 -7.45
C ASP A 118 8.64 4.83 -6.42
N ASP A 119 8.71 5.52 -5.26
CA ASP A 119 9.60 5.16 -4.14
C ASP A 119 8.95 4.25 -3.09
N GLU A 120 7.69 3.86 -3.29
CA GLU A 120 6.89 3.15 -2.29
C GLU A 120 6.74 1.65 -2.60
N LEU A 121 6.38 0.90 -1.56
CA LEU A 121 5.98 -0.51 -1.68
C LEU A 121 4.50 -0.62 -1.31
N LEU A 122 3.66 -1.04 -2.26
CA LEU A 122 2.23 -1.23 -2.03
C LEU A 122 1.95 -2.65 -1.55
N VAL A 123 1.07 -2.78 -0.57
CA VAL A 123 0.51 -4.03 -0.07
C VAL A 123 -1.01 -3.90 0.05
N GLY A 124 -1.72 -5.01 0.28
CA GLY A 124 -3.16 -4.94 0.53
C GLY A 124 -3.49 -4.27 1.88
N LEU A 125 -4.69 -3.68 2.00
CA LEU A 125 -5.19 -3.12 3.26
C LEU A 125 -5.04 -4.05 4.47
N PRO A 126 -5.36 -5.36 4.40
CA PRO A 126 -5.18 -6.25 5.55
C PRO A 126 -3.72 -6.36 6.03
N MET A 127 -2.76 -6.28 5.11
CA MET A 127 -1.34 -6.24 5.46
C MET A 127 -0.99 -4.89 6.08
N GLY A 128 -1.51 -3.78 5.56
CA GLY A 128 -1.38 -2.46 6.18
C GLY A 128 -1.89 -2.44 7.63
N GLU A 129 -3.09 -2.98 7.87
CA GLU A 129 -3.68 -3.13 9.21
C GLU A 129 -2.76 -3.97 10.12
N PHE A 130 -2.26 -5.09 9.60
CA PHE A 130 -1.34 -5.96 10.33
C PHE A 130 -0.07 -5.22 10.77
N LEU A 131 0.57 -4.47 9.87
CA LEU A 131 1.82 -3.73 10.13
C LEU A 131 1.59 -2.53 11.07
N ALA A 132 0.44 -1.87 10.97
CA ALA A 132 0.05 -0.74 11.81
C ALA A 132 -0.58 -1.14 13.16
N ARG A 133 -0.79 -2.44 13.42
CA ARG A 133 -1.51 -2.98 14.60
C ARG A 133 -2.93 -2.42 14.71
N LEU A 134 -3.61 -2.31 13.58
CA LEU A 134 -5.05 -2.05 13.56
C LEU A 134 -5.79 -3.38 13.72
N PRO A 135 -6.99 -3.39 14.33
CA PRO A 135 -7.86 -4.57 14.29
C PRO A 135 -8.19 -4.91 12.82
N PRO A 136 -8.31 -6.21 12.46
CA PRO A 136 -8.70 -6.60 11.10
C PRO A 136 -10.09 -6.09 10.74
N GLY A 137 -10.28 -5.67 9.50
CA GLY A 137 -11.59 -5.25 8.99
C GLY A 137 -12.07 -3.94 9.60
N VAL A 138 -11.16 -3.14 10.14
CA VAL A 138 -11.40 -1.73 10.41
C VAL A 138 -11.32 -0.95 9.09
N TYR A 139 -10.87 -1.61 8.02
CA TYR A 139 -11.13 -1.35 6.60
C TYR A 139 -11.58 -2.57 5.81
#